data_AF-A0A9D9UC92-F1
#
_entry.id   AF-A0A9D9UC92-F1
#
_cell.length_a   1.000
_cell.length_b   1.000
_cell.length_c   1.000
_cell.angle_alpha   90.00
_cell.angle_beta   90.00
_cell.angle_gamma   90.00
#
_symmetry.space_group_name_H-M   'P 1'
#
loop_
_entity.id
_entity.type
_entity.pdbx_description
1 polymer ?
#
loop_
_entity_poly.entity_id
_entity_poly.type
_entity_poly.pdbx_seq_one_letter_code
_entity_poly.pdbx_strand_id
1 'polypeptide(L)'
;MKKKINILLLTVAFIPILFGQQNNARLWTETDRQFLLDGLKSTQRELMKEVEDLNEVQLLFKPDTSKWSISEILEHLGTFEEILAWDIYCNQYTPEQSGFTKNHSAKDSLMLAYATDTTKGKSPSVAAPLGRFTSLVKLKKYFEYNRAEVIRLVKNSTSDFRKHYIYRPSEWGEWAVRDLHQYVLIYITHTTRHTNQIRKVKSDKNFPSSGKFWTERDREILLNEFERTKKELILETESLTNEQWHFKPSKDAWSIAQVVEHLGLYERIFLQEAWIATELPPQPEYHVHTLTDSTYLSWMAERQSHVAPDNAIPLGYMKGKDNLHFFTFGRDHIIDFVSKTTKDLRVHFTPREGEPNNRRSIHGLLTVHYGHTDRHLRQISRIKSNENYPK
;
A
#
# COMPACT_ATOMS: atom_id res chain seq x y z
N MET A 1 -48.41 -46.82 91.04
CA MET A 1 -47.25 -45.92 91.26
C MET A 1 -46.81 -45.33 89.93
N LYS A 2 -46.99 -44.01 89.74
CA LYS A 2 -46.63 -43.29 88.51
C LYS A 2 -45.11 -43.10 88.44
N LYS A 3 -44.42 -43.75 87.50
CA LYS A 3 -43.02 -43.43 87.15
C LYS A 3 -43.03 -42.29 86.13
N LYS A 4 -42.38 -41.19 86.50
CA LYS A 4 -42.05 -40.03 85.67
C LYS A 4 -40.66 -40.23 85.05
N ILE A 5 -40.36 -39.40 84.03
CA ILE A 5 -39.02 -38.89 83.61
C ILE A 5 -38.22 -39.85 82.70
N ASN A 6 -37.59 -39.45 81.58
CA ASN A 6 -37.33 -38.14 80.95
C ASN A 6 -37.08 -38.34 79.43
N ILE A 7 -37.62 -37.45 78.60
CA ILE A 7 -37.23 -37.33 77.18
C ILE A 7 -36.10 -36.29 77.12
N LEU A 8 -34.92 -36.73 76.69
CA LEU A 8 -33.76 -35.88 76.44
C LEU A 8 -33.92 -35.26 75.04
N LEU A 9 -34.31 -33.97 74.97
CA LEU A 9 -34.21 -33.20 73.73
C LEU A 9 -32.75 -32.84 73.47
N LEU A 10 -32.13 -33.47 72.46
CA LEU A 10 -30.87 -33.02 71.89
C LEU A 10 -31.14 -31.80 71.01
N THR A 11 -30.89 -30.60 71.53
CA THR A 11 -30.76 -29.39 70.71
C THR A 11 -29.41 -29.43 70.00
N VAL A 12 -29.41 -29.81 68.73
CA VAL A 12 -28.25 -29.63 67.84
C VAL A 12 -28.14 -28.14 67.53
N ALA A 13 -27.19 -27.47 68.19
CA ALA A 13 -26.82 -26.10 67.86
C ALA A 13 -26.18 -26.08 66.47
N PHE A 14 -26.89 -25.49 65.50
CA PHE A 14 -26.35 -25.19 64.19
C PHE A 14 -25.36 -24.03 64.35
N ILE A 15 -24.06 -24.34 64.43
CA ILE A 15 -23.01 -23.33 64.35
C ILE A 15 -22.97 -22.88 62.89
N PRO A 16 -23.26 -21.62 62.55
CA PRO A 16 -23.03 -21.14 61.20
C PRO A 16 -21.52 -21.18 60.98
N ILE A 17 -21.08 -22.05 60.07
CA ILE A 17 -19.74 -21.99 59.50
C ILE A 17 -19.67 -20.63 58.81
N LEU A 18 -18.94 -19.70 59.44
CA LEU A 18 -18.49 -18.46 58.82
C LEU A 18 -17.81 -18.85 57.50
N PHE A 19 -18.48 -18.59 56.38
CA PHE A 19 -17.85 -18.60 55.08
C PHE A 19 -16.59 -17.73 55.19
N GLY A 20 -15.44 -18.36 54.93
CA GLY A 20 -14.16 -17.68 54.98
C GLY A 20 -14.22 -16.40 54.16
N GLN A 21 -13.84 -15.29 54.79
CA GLN A 21 -13.43 -14.07 54.10
C GLN A 21 -12.41 -14.48 53.04
N GLN A 22 -12.81 -14.56 51.76
CA GLN A 22 -11.83 -14.53 50.69
C GLN A 22 -11.07 -13.22 50.88
N ASN A 23 -9.76 -13.31 51.09
CA ASN A 23 -8.89 -12.15 51.18
C ASN A 23 -9.10 -11.29 49.92
N ASN A 24 -9.81 -10.18 50.07
CA ASN A 24 -9.97 -9.12 49.06
C ASN A 24 -8.67 -8.32 48.87
N ALA A 25 -7.53 -9.00 48.84
CA ALA A 25 -6.26 -8.36 48.54
C ALA A 25 -6.28 -7.87 47.09
N ARG A 26 -5.90 -6.61 46.87
CA ARG A 26 -5.67 -6.05 45.54
C ARG A 26 -4.37 -6.64 44.99
N LEU A 27 -4.44 -7.26 43.81
CA LEU A 27 -3.33 -7.93 43.14
C LEU A 27 -2.62 -7.01 42.15
N TRP A 28 -3.37 -6.20 41.40
CA TRP A 28 -2.81 -5.23 40.47
C TRP A 28 -2.31 -3.97 41.20
N THR A 29 -0.99 -3.79 41.20
CA THR A 29 -0.28 -2.74 41.92
C THR A 29 -0.06 -1.49 41.07
N GLU A 30 0.37 -0.40 41.73
CA GLU A 30 0.78 0.81 41.00
C GLU A 30 2.03 0.56 40.15
N THR A 31 2.93 -0.33 40.57
CA THR A 31 4.08 -0.75 39.76
C THR A 31 3.63 -1.47 38.49
N ASP A 32 2.65 -2.37 38.58
CA ASP A 32 2.07 -3.02 37.39
C ASP A 32 1.43 -1.99 36.46
N ARG A 33 0.68 -1.02 37.01
CA ARG A 33 0.06 0.06 36.22
C ARG A 33 1.12 0.88 35.48
N GLN A 34 2.15 1.32 36.20
CA GLN A 34 3.23 2.12 35.63
C GLN A 34 3.98 1.35 34.54
N PHE A 35 4.23 0.06 34.74
CA PHE A 35 4.84 -0.82 33.73
C PHE A 35 4.03 -0.84 32.42
N LEU A 36 2.70 -1.00 32.50
CA LEU A 36 1.83 -0.97 31.31
C LEU A 36 1.83 0.42 30.65
N LEU A 37 1.74 1.50 31.44
CA LEU A 37 1.76 2.87 30.92
C LEU A 37 3.07 3.19 30.20
N ASP A 38 4.20 2.74 30.75
CA ASP A 38 5.50 2.95 30.14
C ASP A 38 5.66 2.15 28.85
N GLY A 39 5.21 0.89 28.82
CA GLY A 39 5.21 0.08 27.60
C GLY A 39 4.29 0.63 26.50
N LEU A 40 3.09 1.12 26.83
CA LEU A 40 2.20 1.78 25.88
C LEU A 40 2.84 3.06 25.31
N LYS A 41 3.49 3.87 26.15
CA LYS A 41 4.13 5.11 25.69
C LYS A 41 5.40 4.84 24.89
N SER A 42 6.23 3.88 25.30
CA SER A 42 7.49 3.57 24.61
C SER A 42 7.23 3.01 23.22
N THR A 43 6.34 2.02 23.10
CA THR A 43 6.02 1.40 21.81
C THR A 43 5.32 2.35 20.85
N GLN A 44 4.50 3.29 21.36
CA GLN A 44 3.95 4.38 20.54
C GLN A 44 5.08 5.26 19.98
N ARG A 45 6.00 5.72 20.83
CA ARG A 45 7.13 6.56 20.37
C ARG A 45 7.99 5.85 19.34
N GLU A 46 8.30 4.57 19.57
CA GLU A 46 9.08 3.77 18.63
C GLU A 46 8.36 3.61 17.29
N LEU A 47 7.07 3.27 17.30
CA LEU A 47 6.29 3.15 16.07
C LEU A 47 6.24 4.47 15.31
N MET A 48 5.93 5.58 16.00
CA MET A 48 5.84 6.90 15.36
C MET A 48 7.16 7.33 14.75
N LYS A 49 8.29 7.04 15.41
CA LYS A 49 9.63 7.29 14.88
C LYS A 49 9.91 6.47 13.61
N GLU A 50 9.50 5.21 13.56
CA GLU A 50 9.74 4.37 12.38
C GLU A 50 9.02 4.84 11.12
N VAL A 51 7.91 5.58 11.28
CA VAL A 51 7.01 5.99 10.19
C VAL A 51 6.97 7.50 9.95
N GLU A 52 7.76 8.29 10.67
CA GLU A 52 7.63 9.75 10.77
C GLU A 52 7.64 10.45 9.39
N ASP A 53 8.60 10.09 8.54
CA ASP A 53 8.90 10.80 7.29
C ASP A 53 8.61 9.97 6.02
N LEU A 54 7.77 8.94 6.14
CA LEU A 54 7.45 8.09 4.98
C LEU A 54 6.54 8.83 3.99
N ASN A 55 6.96 8.87 2.74
CA ASN A 55 6.10 9.36 1.66
C ASN A 55 5.15 8.28 1.16
N GLU A 56 4.24 8.65 0.23
CA GLU A 56 3.21 7.73 -0.28
C GLU A 56 3.78 6.47 -0.95
N VAL A 57 4.85 6.61 -1.74
CA VAL A 57 5.51 5.49 -2.43
C VAL A 57 6.10 4.51 -1.42
N GLN A 58 6.78 5.01 -0.38
CA GLN A 58 7.32 4.19 0.71
C GLN A 58 6.23 3.53 1.56
N LEU A 59 5.14 4.27 1.81
CA LEU A 59 4.03 3.82 2.63
C LEU A 59 3.27 2.66 1.98
N LEU A 60 3.09 2.73 0.65
CA LEU A 60 2.37 1.74 -0.15
C LEU A 60 3.27 0.59 -0.66
N PHE A 61 4.60 0.69 -0.49
CA PHE A 61 5.52 -0.37 -0.87
C PHE A 61 5.19 -1.71 -0.22
N LYS A 62 5.09 -2.76 -1.05
CA LYS A 62 4.98 -4.15 -0.64
C LYS A 62 6.21 -4.92 -1.15
N PRO A 63 6.90 -5.69 -0.27
CA PRO A 63 7.96 -6.59 -0.70
C PRO A 63 7.50 -7.62 -1.74
N ASP A 64 6.26 -8.12 -1.60
CA ASP A 64 5.58 -8.97 -2.57
C ASP A 64 4.04 -8.90 -2.36
N THR A 65 3.27 -9.48 -3.29
CA THR A 65 1.79 -9.41 -3.29
C THR A 65 1.10 -10.10 -2.10
N SER A 66 1.82 -10.95 -1.37
CA SER A 66 1.33 -11.66 -0.17
C SER A 66 1.68 -10.97 1.15
N LYS A 67 2.42 -9.85 1.11
CA LYS A 67 2.88 -9.10 2.27
C LYS A 67 2.10 -7.81 2.43
N TRP A 68 2.09 -7.31 3.67
CA TRP A 68 1.52 -6.01 3.96
C TRP A 68 2.52 -4.89 3.70
N SER A 69 1.99 -3.77 3.20
CA SER A 69 2.69 -2.48 3.17
C SER A 69 2.76 -1.87 4.58
N ILE A 70 3.50 -0.76 4.70
CA ILE A 70 3.57 -0.02 5.97
C ILE A 70 2.21 0.60 6.32
N SER A 71 1.44 1.10 5.33
CA SER A 71 0.08 1.57 5.59
C SER A 71 -0.83 0.48 6.14
N GLU A 72 -0.78 -0.72 5.56
CA GLU A 72 -1.60 -1.85 5.98
C GLU A 72 -1.24 -2.30 7.41
N ILE A 73 0.06 -2.29 7.76
CA ILE A 73 0.51 -2.58 9.13
C ILE A 73 0.01 -1.51 10.12
N LEU A 74 0.09 -0.22 9.78
CA LEU A 74 -0.40 0.86 10.65
C LEU A 74 -1.93 0.81 10.83
N GLU A 75 -2.68 0.53 9.78
CA GLU A 75 -4.13 0.37 9.84
C GLU A 75 -4.53 -0.78 10.75
N HIS A 76 -3.85 -1.92 10.60
CA HIS A 76 -4.02 -3.08 11.45
C HIS A 76 -3.76 -2.74 12.92
N LEU A 77 -2.65 -2.07 13.22
CA LEU A 77 -2.31 -1.64 14.58
C LEU A 77 -3.36 -0.69 15.16
N GLY A 78 -3.79 0.32 14.42
CA GLY A 78 -4.82 1.26 14.88
C GLY A 78 -6.15 0.58 15.18
N THR A 79 -6.53 -0.43 14.39
CA THR A 79 -7.75 -1.22 14.61
C THR A 79 -7.63 -2.07 15.88
N PHE A 80 -6.44 -2.64 16.13
CA PHE A 80 -6.20 -3.35 17.38
C PHE A 80 -6.26 -2.39 18.58
N GLU A 81 -5.69 -1.18 18.52
CA GLU A 81 -5.83 -0.21 19.61
C GLU A 81 -7.30 0.11 19.95
N GLU A 82 -8.16 0.25 18.94
CA GLU A 82 -9.60 0.43 19.14
C GLU A 82 -10.22 -0.77 19.87
N ILE A 83 -9.92 -1.99 19.41
CA ILE A 83 -10.41 -3.23 20.04
C ILE A 83 -9.95 -3.30 21.50
N LEU A 84 -8.70 -2.97 21.79
CA LEU A 84 -8.17 -2.97 23.15
C LEU A 84 -8.90 -1.98 24.05
N ALA A 85 -9.15 -0.76 23.57
CA ALA A 85 -9.86 0.25 24.34
C ALA A 85 -11.26 -0.25 24.75
N TRP A 86 -12.00 -0.84 23.80
CA TRP A 86 -13.31 -1.43 24.06
C TRP A 86 -13.25 -2.61 25.02
N ASP A 87 -12.30 -3.52 24.81
CA ASP A 87 -12.16 -4.70 25.66
C ASP A 87 -11.80 -4.31 27.11
N ILE A 88 -10.89 -3.36 27.33
CA ILE A 88 -10.61 -2.84 28.68
C ILE A 88 -11.86 -2.18 29.26
N TYR A 89 -12.50 -1.30 28.48
CA TYR A 89 -13.68 -0.57 28.94
C TYR A 89 -14.78 -1.51 29.42
N CYS A 90 -15.13 -2.52 28.62
CA CYS A 90 -16.21 -3.45 28.93
C CYS A 90 -15.82 -4.45 30.02
N ASN A 91 -14.61 -5.01 29.98
CA ASN A 91 -14.27 -6.15 30.84
C ASN A 91 -13.84 -5.74 32.26
N GLN A 92 -13.45 -4.48 32.49
CA GLN A 92 -13.08 -4.01 33.84
C GLN A 92 -14.26 -3.98 34.84
N TYR A 93 -15.49 -4.20 34.37
CA TYR A 93 -16.72 -4.27 35.17
C TYR A 93 -17.28 -5.69 35.32
N THR A 94 -16.60 -6.70 34.76
CA THR A 94 -16.99 -8.11 34.93
C THR A 94 -16.76 -8.56 36.38
N PRO A 95 -17.43 -9.63 36.87
CA PRO A 95 -17.15 -10.16 38.20
C PRO A 95 -15.66 -10.50 38.39
N GLU A 96 -15.09 -10.09 39.53
CA GLU A 96 -13.73 -10.46 39.91
C GLU A 96 -13.60 -11.99 40.05
N GLN A 97 -12.49 -12.56 39.55
CA GLN A 97 -12.23 -13.99 39.62
C GLN A 97 -10.89 -14.27 40.32
N SER A 98 -10.86 -15.23 41.24
CA SER A 98 -9.70 -15.53 42.11
C SER A 98 -9.01 -16.88 41.82
N GLY A 99 -9.32 -17.55 40.70
CA GLY A 99 -8.86 -18.92 40.41
C GLY A 99 -7.67 -19.08 39.44
N PHE A 100 -7.36 -18.08 38.61
CA PHE A 100 -6.31 -18.16 37.58
C PHE A 100 -4.97 -17.54 38.00
N THR A 101 -4.81 -17.24 39.29
CA THR A 101 -3.73 -16.42 39.85
C THR A 101 -2.40 -17.15 40.04
N LYS A 102 -2.38 -18.48 39.93
CA LYS A 102 -1.21 -19.31 40.28
C LYS A 102 -0.02 -19.24 39.30
N ASN A 103 -0.06 -18.41 38.26
CA ASN A 103 1.04 -18.34 37.29
C ASN A 103 1.17 -17.01 36.52
N HIS A 104 0.88 -15.88 37.18
CA HIS A 104 0.95 -14.56 36.53
C HIS A 104 2.32 -14.32 35.86
N SER A 105 3.43 -14.56 36.55
CA SER A 105 4.76 -14.26 36.02
C SER A 105 5.15 -15.05 34.76
N ALA A 106 4.80 -16.35 34.68
CA ALA A 106 5.11 -17.12 33.47
C ALA A 106 4.20 -16.72 32.30
N LYS A 107 2.92 -16.40 32.59
CA LYS A 107 2.00 -15.88 31.56
C LYS A 107 2.41 -14.49 31.08
N ASP A 108 2.84 -13.60 31.97
CA ASP A 108 3.36 -12.28 31.60
C ASP A 108 4.60 -12.44 30.70
N SER A 109 5.50 -13.37 31.03
CA SER A 109 6.67 -13.70 30.21
C SER A 109 6.27 -14.24 28.83
N LEU A 110 5.22 -15.06 28.75
CA LEU A 110 4.66 -15.54 27.50
C LEU A 110 4.12 -14.39 26.63
N MET A 111 3.35 -13.45 27.22
CA MET A 111 2.84 -12.28 26.50
C MET A 111 3.96 -11.36 26.02
N LEU A 112 5.04 -11.23 26.81
CA LEU A 112 6.23 -10.47 26.45
C LEU A 112 6.98 -11.08 25.27
N ALA A 113 7.11 -12.42 25.25
CA ALA A 113 7.79 -13.14 24.17
C ALA A 113 7.10 -12.94 22.80
N TYR A 114 5.83 -12.53 22.76
CA TYR A 114 5.11 -12.24 21.52
C TYR A 114 5.78 -11.15 20.66
N ALA A 115 6.56 -10.24 21.26
CA ALA A 115 7.22 -9.15 20.55
C ALA A 115 8.18 -9.62 19.45
N THR A 116 8.75 -10.82 19.60
CA THR A 116 9.75 -11.40 18.69
C THR A 116 9.31 -12.72 18.06
N ASP A 117 8.09 -13.18 18.34
CA ASP A 117 7.54 -14.40 17.76
C ASP A 117 7.46 -14.30 16.22
N THR A 118 7.96 -15.33 15.55
CA THR A 118 8.03 -15.43 14.09
C THR A 118 6.90 -16.27 13.49
N THR A 119 6.07 -16.89 14.33
CA THR A 119 4.93 -17.72 13.91
C THR A 119 3.92 -16.88 13.15
N LYS A 120 3.61 -17.25 11.91
CA LYS A 120 2.68 -16.47 11.08
C LYS A 120 1.24 -16.66 11.56
N GLY A 121 0.67 -15.62 12.16
CA GLY A 121 -0.75 -15.55 12.49
C GLY A 121 -1.62 -15.18 11.28
N LYS A 122 -2.92 -15.49 11.37
CA LYS A 122 -3.95 -14.91 10.48
C LYS A 122 -4.67 -13.80 11.24
N SER A 123 -4.70 -12.60 10.68
CA SER A 123 -5.47 -11.50 11.25
C SER A 123 -6.97 -11.82 11.16
N PRO A 124 -7.77 -11.56 12.22
CA PRO A 124 -9.21 -11.68 12.14
C PRO A 124 -9.78 -10.66 11.14
N SER A 125 -10.88 -10.99 10.48
CA SER A 125 -11.46 -10.17 9.40
C SER A 125 -11.72 -8.71 9.81
N VAL A 126 -12.14 -8.48 11.05
CA VAL A 126 -12.39 -7.13 11.60
C VAL A 126 -11.14 -6.24 11.61
N ALA A 127 -9.95 -6.84 11.75
CA ALA A 127 -8.67 -6.14 11.84
C ALA A 127 -7.75 -6.42 10.64
N ALA A 128 -8.28 -7.04 9.58
CA ALA A 128 -7.59 -7.07 8.30
C ALA A 128 -7.53 -5.64 7.74
N PRO A 129 -6.40 -5.22 7.16
CA PRO A 129 -6.30 -3.91 6.52
C PRO A 129 -7.18 -3.89 5.27
N LEU A 130 -7.96 -2.81 5.12
CA LEU A 130 -8.91 -2.60 4.02
C LEU A 130 -8.57 -1.37 3.17
N GLY A 131 -7.50 -0.64 3.50
CA GLY A 131 -7.16 0.62 2.84
C GLY A 131 -8.11 1.77 3.24
N ARG A 132 -8.60 1.76 4.49
CA ARG A 132 -9.56 2.75 5.00
C ARG A 132 -8.99 4.17 5.08
N PHE A 133 -7.66 4.30 5.13
CA PHE A 133 -6.98 5.57 5.32
C PHE A 133 -6.12 5.93 4.12
N THR A 134 -6.33 7.15 3.60
CA THR A 134 -5.71 7.63 2.37
C THR A 134 -4.36 8.34 2.57
N SER A 135 -3.84 8.42 3.81
CA SER A 135 -2.55 9.08 4.08
C SER A 135 -1.94 8.66 5.41
N LEU A 136 -0.61 8.82 5.52
CA LEU A 136 0.15 8.60 6.76
C LEU A 136 -0.41 9.42 7.93
N VAL A 137 -0.78 10.68 7.69
CA VAL A 137 -1.36 11.57 8.73
C VAL A 137 -2.63 10.96 9.32
N LYS A 138 -3.52 10.42 8.47
CA LYS A 138 -4.77 9.79 8.92
C LYS A 138 -4.50 8.48 9.69
N LEU A 139 -3.55 7.67 9.22
CA LEU A 139 -3.13 6.44 9.90
C LEU A 139 -2.56 6.72 11.30
N LYS A 140 -1.61 7.67 11.40
CA LYS A 140 -1.03 8.12 12.67
C LYS A 140 -2.13 8.61 13.62
N LYS A 141 -3.00 9.51 13.13
CA LYS A 141 -4.10 10.05 13.94
C LYS A 141 -5.03 8.95 14.49
N TYR A 142 -5.39 7.96 13.68
CA TYR A 142 -6.25 6.87 14.12
C TYR A 142 -5.59 6.01 15.21
N PHE A 143 -4.33 5.62 15.00
CA PHE A 143 -3.57 4.88 16.01
C PHE A 143 -3.38 5.69 17.30
N GLU A 144 -2.91 6.93 17.19
CA GLU A 144 -2.60 7.80 18.34
C GLU A 144 -3.84 8.14 19.16
N TYR A 145 -4.99 8.36 18.50
CA TYR A 145 -6.26 8.57 19.18
C TYR A 145 -6.60 7.37 20.06
N ASN A 146 -6.68 6.16 19.49
CA ASN A 146 -7.05 4.97 20.25
C ASN A 146 -6.01 4.61 21.33
N ARG A 147 -4.70 4.80 21.05
CA ARG A 147 -3.63 4.62 22.04
C ARG A 147 -3.79 5.59 23.23
N ALA A 148 -4.19 6.83 22.99
CA ALA A 148 -4.47 7.79 24.06
C ALA A 148 -5.66 7.36 24.92
N GLU A 149 -6.71 6.80 24.31
CA GLU A 149 -7.86 6.24 25.04
C GLU A 149 -7.45 5.05 25.93
N VAL A 150 -6.65 4.12 25.40
CA VAL A 150 -6.09 3.00 26.17
C VAL A 150 -5.27 3.51 27.35
N ILE A 151 -4.35 4.45 27.12
CA ILE A 151 -3.52 5.05 28.18
C ILE A 151 -4.40 5.69 29.26
N ARG A 152 -5.45 6.41 28.86
CA ARG A 152 -6.39 7.05 29.79
C ARG A 152 -7.16 6.03 30.62
N LEU A 153 -7.63 4.94 30.01
CA LEU A 153 -8.32 3.84 30.70
C LEU A 153 -7.38 3.17 31.72
N VAL A 154 -6.17 2.79 31.30
CA VAL A 154 -5.17 2.17 32.19
C VAL A 154 -4.77 3.12 33.32
N LYS A 155 -4.61 4.42 33.05
CA LYS A 155 -4.22 5.40 34.07
C LYS A 155 -5.31 5.60 35.13
N ASN A 156 -6.56 5.71 34.71
CA ASN A 156 -7.66 6.14 35.58
C ASN A 156 -8.49 4.99 36.16
N SER A 157 -8.29 3.74 35.70
CA SER A 157 -9.08 2.61 36.19
C SER A 157 -8.82 2.32 37.67
N THR A 158 -9.90 2.11 38.41
CA THR A 158 -9.87 1.69 39.80
C THR A 158 -9.89 0.16 39.95
N SER A 159 -10.32 -0.56 38.92
CA SER A 159 -10.43 -2.02 38.88
C SER A 159 -9.09 -2.72 39.09
N ASP A 160 -9.13 -3.97 39.56
CA ASP A 160 -7.96 -4.82 39.70
C ASP A 160 -7.77 -5.64 38.41
N PHE A 161 -6.88 -5.19 37.52
CA PHE A 161 -6.70 -5.80 36.20
C PHE A 161 -6.26 -7.27 36.26
N ARG A 162 -5.74 -7.73 37.40
CA ARG A 162 -5.36 -9.14 37.62
C ARG A 162 -6.55 -10.04 37.96
N LYS A 163 -7.75 -9.48 38.14
CA LYS A 163 -8.96 -10.21 38.53
C LYS A 163 -10.07 -10.22 37.47
N HIS A 164 -9.89 -9.46 36.39
CA HIS A 164 -10.80 -9.44 35.25
C HIS A 164 -10.16 -10.14 34.06
N TYR A 165 -10.89 -11.05 33.42
CA TYR A 165 -10.34 -11.97 32.42
C TYR A 165 -11.03 -11.85 31.07
N ILE A 166 -10.24 -12.04 30.01
CA ILE A 166 -10.68 -12.18 28.64
C ILE A 166 -10.49 -13.63 28.20
N TYR A 167 -11.50 -14.17 27.55
CA TYR A 167 -11.53 -15.53 27.04
C TYR A 167 -11.42 -15.53 25.51
N ARG A 168 -10.60 -16.44 25.01
CA ARG A 168 -10.40 -16.78 23.59
C ARG A 168 -10.58 -18.29 23.40
N PRO A 169 -10.63 -18.78 22.15
CA PRO A 169 -10.85 -20.20 21.89
C PRO A 169 -9.87 -21.09 22.66
N SER A 170 -10.38 -22.17 23.25
CA SER A 170 -9.62 -23.04 24.17
C SER A 170 -8.41 -23.70 23.52
N GLU A 171 -8.46 -23.92 22.21
CA GLU A 171 -7.39 -24.51 21.41
C GLU A 171 -6.15 -23.60 21.31
N TRP A 172 -6.22 -22.36 21.79
CA TRP A 172 -5.06 -21.45 21.92
C TRP A 172 -4.23 -21.72 23.19
N GLY A 173 -4.61 -22.71 24.01
CA GLY A 173 -3.85 -23.16 25.17
C GLY A 173 -3.64 -22.04 26.19
N GLU A 174 -2.38 -21.79 26.58
CA GLU A 174 -2.02 -20.76 27.57
C GLU A 174 -2.45 -19.33 27.17
N TRP A 175 -2.71 -19.09 25.88
CA TRP A 175 -3.19 -17.80 25.36
C TRP A 175 -4.71 -17.61 25.47
N ALA A 176 -5.46 -18.69 25.75
CA ALA A 176 -6.91 -18.69 25.73
C ALA A 176 -7.53 -17.88 26.88
N VAL A 177 -6.88 -17.85 28.04
CA VAL A 177 -7.35 -17.12 29.22
C VAL A 177 -6.25 -16.19 29.72
N ARG A 178 -6.56 -14.90 29.78
CA ARG A 178 -5.64 -13.84 30.20
C ARG A 178 -6.38 -12.77 30.99
N ASP A 179 -5.71 -12.26 32.01
CA ASP A 179 -6.23 -11.12 32.77
C ASP A 179 -6.07 -9.81 31.95
N LEU A 180 -6.69 -8.71 32.40
CA LEU A 180 -6.59 -7.42 31.71
C LEU A 180 -5.16 -6.86 31.69
N HIS A 181 -4.32 -7.16 32.70
CA HIS A 181 -2.93 -6.75 32.70
C HIS A 181 -2.16 -7.42 31.55
N GLN A 182 -2.28 -8.74 31.45
CA GLN A 182 -1.73 -9.57 30.38
C GLN A 182 -2.28 -9.16 29.02
N TYR A 183 -3.54 -8.71 28.97
CA TYR A 183 -4.14 -8.26 27.72
C TYR A 183 -3.58 -6.92 27.24
N VAL A 184 -3.31 -5.98 28.13
CA VAL A 184 -2.57 -4.77 27.75
C VAL A 184 -1.15 -5.13 27.35
N LEU A 185 -0.51 -6.06 28.07
CA LEU A 185 0.85 -6.51 27.81
C LEU A 185 1.04 -7.10 26.41
N ILE A 186 0.11 -7.96 25.95
CA ILE A 186 0.16 -8.53 24.60
C ILE A 186 -0.02 -7.46 23.52
N TYR A 187 -0.75 -6.37 23.77
CA TYR A 187 -0.90 -5.29 22.78
C TYR A 187 0.31 -4.37 22.71
N ILE A 188 0.99 -4.16 23.85
CA ILE A 188 2.31 -3.53 23.88
C ILE A 188 3.27 -4.33 22.98
N THR A 189 3.34 -5.65 23.18
CA THR A 189 4.26 -6.51 22.42
C THR A 189 3.82 -6.71 20.97
N HIS A 190 2.52 -6.68 20.68
CA HIS A 190 1.96 -6.64 19.33
C HIS A 190 2.43 -5.40 18.56
N THR A 191 2.42 -4.23 19.22
CA THR A 191 2.95 -2.99 18.64
C THR A 191 4.43 -3.18 18.30
N THR A 192 5.25 -3.66 19.24
CA THR A 192 6.67 -3.93 19.01
C THR A 192 6.89 -4.89 17.84
N ARG A 193 6.12 -5.98 17.78
CA ARG A 193 6.20 -6.98 16.71
C ARG A 193 5.95 -6.37 15.33
N HIS A 194 4.93 -5.53 15.19
CA HIS A 194 4.63 -4.86 13.93
C HIS A 194 5.55 -3.68 13.62
N THR A 195 6.10 -3.00 14.62
CA THR A 195 7.22 -2.07 14.42
C THR A 195 8.43 -2.80 13.84
N ASN A 196 8.73 -4.01 14.32
CA ASN A 196 9.77 -4.86 13.72
C ASN A 196 9.42 -5.33 12.30
N GLN A 197 8.14 -5.56 12.00
CA GLN A 197 7.68 -5.84 10.64
C GLN A 197 7.92 -4.64 9.70
N ILE A 198 7.61 -3.42 10.15
CA ILE A 198 7.89 -2.19 9.38
C ILE A 198 9.39 -2.06 9.10
N ARG A 199 10.24 -2.30 10.10
CA ARG A 199 11.71 -2.32 9.91
C ARG A 199 12.14 -3.33 8.85
N LYS A 200 11.52 -4.52 8.82
CA LYS A 200 11.78 -5.54 7.79
C LYS A 200 11.37 -5.07 6.39
N VAL A 201 10.20 -4.43 6.26
CA VAL A 201 9.76 -3.85 4.98
C VAL A 201 10.75 -2.78 4.49
N LYS A 202 11.18 -1.88 5.38
CA LYS A 202 12.18 -0.84 5.08
C LYS A 202 13.56 -1.40 4.72
N SER A 203 13.88 -2.61 5.18
CA SER A 203 15.14 -3.30 4.85
C SER A 203 15.10 -4.10 3.55
N ASP A 204 13.94 -4.18 2.88
CA ASP A 204 13.85 -4.84 1.58
C ASP A 204 14.76 -4.13 0.56
N LYS A 205 15.50 -4.90 -0.24
CA LYS A 205 16.42 -4.36 -1.24
C LYS A 205 15.75 -3.47 -2.29
N ASN A 206 14.44 -3.65 -2.51
CA ASN A 206 13.65 -2.90 -3.47
C ASN A 206 12.86 -1.76 -2.80
N PHE A 207 13.00 -1.56 -1.48
CA PHE A 207 12.35 -0.45 -0.80
C PHE A 207 12.88 0.89 -1.34
N PRO A 208 12.01 1.86 -1.67
CA PRO A 208 12.43 3.16 -2.21
C PRO A 208 13.01 4.05 -1.11
N SER A 209 14.27 3.82 -0.72
CA SER A 209 14.94 4.57 0.34
C SER A 209 15.03 6.08 0.06
N SER A 210 15.17 6.47 -1.20
CA SER A 210 15.12 7.86 -1.67
C SER A 210 13.71 8.46 -1.73
N GLY A 211 12.68 7.64 -1.49
CA GLY A 211 11.27 8.00 -1.64
C GLY A 211 10.75 7.96 -3.07
N LYS A 212 11.59 7.71 -4.08
CA LYS A 212 11.19 7.68 -5.50
C LYS A 212 12.07 6.76 -6.33
N PHE A 213 11.48 6.13 -7.33
CA PHE A 213 12.15 5.35 -8.36
C PHE A 213 12.41 6.17 -9.62
N TRP A 214 11.49 7.06 -10.01
CA TRP A 214 11.69 7.96 -11.15
C TRP A 214 12.58 9.16 -10.76
N THR A 215 13.66 9.33 -11.50
CA THR A 215 14.72 10.30 -11.23
C THR A 215 14.65 11.50 -12.16
N GLU A 216 15.39 12.56 -11.82
CA GLU A 216 15.51 13.72 -12.73
C GLU A 216 16.23 13.33 -14.03
N ARG A 217 17.18 12.40 -13.98
CA ARG A 217 17.80 11.84 -15.17
C ARG A 217 16.79 11.13 -16.08
N ASP A 218 15.85 10.39 -15.51
CA ASP A 218 14.78 9.77 -16.30
C ASP A 218 13.90 10.85 -16.97
N ARG A 219 13.61 11.96 -16.27
CA ARG A 219 12.88 13.10 -16.83
C ARG A 219 13.63 13.73 -18.00
N GLU A 220 14.92 14.05 -17.81
CA GLU A 220 15.78 14.62 -18.84
C GLU A 220 15.82 13.74 -20.09
N ILE A 221 15.95 12.42 -19.93
CA ILE A 221 15.93 11.48 -21.06
C ILE A 221 14.61 11.58 -21.83
N LEU A 222 13.47 11.51 -21.14
CA LEU A 222 12.16 11.61 -21.80
C LEU A 222 12.00 12.94 -22.54
N LEU A 223 12.37 14.07 -21.92
CA LEU A 223 12.27 15.39 -22.54
C LEU A 223 13.17 15.50 -23.78
N ASN A 224 14.42 15.06 -23.67
CA ASN A 224 15.36 15.10 -24.79
C ASN A 224 14.89 14.25 -25.97
N GLU A 225 14.39 13.03 -25.71
CA GLU A 225 13.90 12.15 -26.78
C GLU A 225 12.60 12.66 -27.40
N PHE A 226 11.70 13.24 -26.60
CA PHE A 226 10.48 13.84 -27.12
C PHE A 226 10.75 15.07 -27.99
N GLU A 227 11.68 15.94 -27.59
CA GLU A 227 12.10 17.10 -28.37
C GLU A 227 12.89 16.70 -29.62
N ARG A 228 13.79 15.71 -29.51
CA ARG A 228 14.55 15.16 -30.65
C ARG A 228 13.59 14.63 -31.72
N THR A 229 12.71 13.71 -31.35
CA THR A 229 11.78 13.07 -32.29
C THR A 229 10.76 14.07 -32.86
N LYS A 230 10.35 15.09 -32.09
CA LYS A 230 9.52 16.20 -32.58
C LYS A 230 10.25 16.98 -33.67
N LYS A 231 11.49 17.40 -33.42
CA LYS A 231 12.31 18.15 -34.36
C LYS A 231 12.57 17.36 -35.65
N GLU A 232 12.88 16.08 -35.54
CA GLU A 232 13.09 15.20 -36.70
C GLU A 232 11.82 15.07 -37.53
N LEU A 233 10.65 14.89 -36.92
CA LEU A 233 9.39 14.81 -37.67
C LEU A 233 9.06 16.13 -38.39
N ILE A 234 9.28 17.27 -37.74
CA ILE A 234 9.12 18.60 -38.36
C ILE A 234 10.02 18.70 -39.58
N LEU A 235 11.33 18.42 -39.43
CA LEU A 235 12.30 18.48 -40.53
C LEU A 235 11.91 17.58 -41.71
N GLU A 236 11.40 16.39 -41.42
CA GLU A 236 10.98 15.43 -42.44
C GLU A 236 9.68 15.82 -43.15
N THR A 237 8.89 16.77 -42.63
CA THR A 237 7.52 16.97 -43.13
C THR A 237 7.12 18.41 -43.45
N GLU A 238 7.81 19.41 -42.88
CA GLU A 238 7.40 20.83 -42.98
C GLU A 238 7.42 21.39 -44.40
N SER A 239 8.33 20.90 -45.24
CA SER A 239 8.54 21.40 -46.61
C SER A 239 7.82 20.58 -47.68
N LEU A 240 7.06 19.55 -47.29
CA LEU A 240 6.41 18.65 -48.24
C LEU A 240 5.26 19.34 -48.99
N THR A 241 5.19 19.10 -50.30
CA THR A 241 4.06 19.53 -51.12
C THR A 241 2.81 18.70 -50.80
N ASN A 242 1.64 19.18 -51.23
CA ASN A 242 0.40 18.45 -51.02
C ASN A 242 0.43 17.06 -51.70
N GLU A 243 1.04 16.95 -52.88
CA GLU A 243 1.20 15.68 -53.60
C GLU A 243 2.09 14.71 -52.82
N GLN A 244 3.21 15.20 -52.26
CA GLN A 244 4.12 14.43 -51.44
C GLN A 244 3.47 13.91 -50.15
N TRP A 245 2.69 14.75 -49.46
CA TRP A 245 1.92 14.36 -48.28
C TRP A 245 0.95 13.19 -48.53
N HIS A 246 0.34 13.17 -49.72
CA HIS A 246 -0.73 12.23 -50.06
C HIS A 246 -0.26 11.07 -50.95
N PHE A 247 1.02 11.03 -51.34
CA PHE A 247 1.58 9.91 -52.10
C PHE A 247 1.45 8.60 -51.32
N LYS A 248 0.98 7.55 -51.99
CA LYS A 248 0.87 6.20 -51.46
C LYS A 248 1.75 5.25 -52.27
N PRO A 249 2.67 4.50 -51.63
CA PRO A 249 3.48 3.49 -52.32
C PRO A 249 2.66 2.35 -52.94
N SER A 250 1.50 2.05 -52.37
CA SER A 250 0.53 1.06 -52.88
C SER A 250 -0.88 1.39 -52.38
N LYS A 251 -1.90 0.71 -52.91
CA LYS A 251 -3.31 0.92 -52.51
C LYS A 251 -3.55 0.75 -51.00
N ASP A 252 -2.86 -0.22 -50.40
CA ASP A 252 -3.04 -0.60 -48.98
C ASP A 252 -2.03 0.08 -48.04
N ALA A 253 -1.06 0.82 -48.59
CA ALA A 253 -0.08 1.55 -47.80
C ALA A 253 -0.63 2.90 -47.29
N TRP A 254 -0.14 3.31 -46.13
CA TRP A 254 -0.35 4.67 -45.63
C TRP A 254 0.53 5.67 -46.37
N SER A 255 -0.03 6.84 -46.65
CA SER A 255 0.74 8.02 -47.07
C SER A 255 1.46 8.66 -45.86
N ILE A 256 2.35 9.63 -46.12
CA ILE A 256 2.98 10.40 -45.04
C ILE A 256 1.92 11.11 -44.18
N ALA A 257 0.85 11.65 -44.81
CA ALA A 257 -0.26 12.27 -44.08
C ALA A 257 -0.90 11.30 -43.08
N GLN A 258 -1.22 10.08 -43.53
CA GLN A 258 -1.81 9.06 -42.67
C GLN A 258 -0.86 8.57 -41.58
N VAL A 259 0.45 8.48 -41.86
CA VAL A 259 1.46 8.15 -40.84
C VAL A 259 1.52 9.22 -39.74
N VAL A 260 1.50 10.51 -40.11
CA VAL A 260 1.56 11.59 -39.13
C VAL A 260 0.23 11.74 -38.38
N GLU A 261 -0.92 11.54 -39.03
CA GLU A 261 -2.23 11.45 -38.37
C GLU A 261 -2.24 10.37 -37.29
N HIS A 262 -1.74 9.18 -37.63
CA HIS A 262 -1.61 8.05 -36.71
C HIS A 262 -0.74 8.39 -35.49
N LEU A 263 0.40 9.05 -35.69
CA LEU A 263 1.24 9.53 -34.60
C LEU A 263 0.49 10.54 -33.73
N GLY A 264 -0.22 11.50 -34.33
CA GLY A 264 -1.03 12.48 -33.60
C GLY A 264 -2.15 11.85 -32.75
N LEU A 265 -2.80 10.80 -33.25
CA LEU A 265 -3.78 10.02 -32.47
C LEU A 265 -3.12 9.42 -31.22
N TYR A 266 -1.90 8.90 -31.35
CA TYR A 266 -1.17 8.35 -30.23
C TYR A 266 -0.66 9.40 -29.23
N GLU A 267 -0.34 10.63 -29.67
CA GLU A 267 -0.05 11.72 -28.73
C GLU A 267 -1.21 11.92 -27.73
N ARG A 268 -2.44 11.95 -28.23
CA ARG A 268 -3.64 12.08 -27.40
C ARG A 268 -3.87 10.84 -26.52
N ILE A 269 -3.78 9.65 -27.10
CA ILE A 269 -4.07 8.38 -26.39
C ILE A 269 -3.08 8.18 -25.23
N PHE A 270 -1.78 8.36 -25.47
CA PHE A 270 -0.76 8.10 -24.46
C PHE A 270 -0.77 9.16 -23.36
N LEU A 271 -1.03 10.43 -23.70
CA LEU A 271 -1.17 11.47 -22.68
C LEU A 271 -2.37 11.22 -21.77
N GLN A 272 -3.52 10.85 -22.35
CA GLN A 272 -4.71 10.49 -21.58
C GLN A 272 -4.44 9.29 -20.66
N GLU A 273 -3.78 8.26 -21.19
CA GLU A 273 -3.39 7.07 -20.42
C GLU A 273 -2.46 7.42 -19.25
N ALA A 274 -1.45 8.27 -19.50
CA ALA A 274 -0.54 8.76 -18.48
C ALA A 274 -1.29 9.52 -17.37
N TRP A 275 -2.17 10.45 -17.73
CA TRP A 275 -2.96 11.22 -16.78
C TRP A 275 -3.81 10.32 -15.88
N ILE A 276 -4.61 9.42 -16.47
CA ILE A 276 -5.49 8.53 -15.70
C ILE A 276 -4.68 7.69 -14.70
N ALA A 277 -3.56 7.15 -15.12
CA ALA A 277 -2.74 6.29 -14.27
C ALA A 277 -2.06 7.05 -13.12
N THR A 278 -1.65 8.30 -13.34
CA THR A 278 -1.03 9.14 -12.31
C THR A 278 -2.00 9.67 -11.25
N GLU A 279 -3.31 9.57 -11.52
CA GLU A 279 -4.38 9.85 -10.55
C GLU A 279 -4.72 8.64 -9.67
N LEU A 280 -4.30 7.44 -10.04
CA LEU A 280 -4.41 6.25 -9.19
C LEU A 280 -3.27 6.23 -8.14
N PRO A 281 -3.47 5.60 -6.96
CA PRO A 281 -2.39 5.40 -6.00
C PRO A 281 -1.15 4.75 -6.64
N PRO A 282 0.07 5.14 -6.25
CA PRO A 282 1.27 4.51 -6.79
C PRO A 282 1.30 3.04 -6.40
N GLN A 283 1.80 2.21 -7.31
CA GLN A 283 1.88 0.75 -7.17
C GLN A 283 3.36 0.31 -7.21
N PRO A 284 4.17 0.69 -6.20
CA PRO A 284 5.60 0.43 -6.16
C PRO A 284 5.97 -1.06 -6.20
N GLU A 285 5.07 -1.96 -5.79
CA GLU A 285 5.27 -3.40 -5.82
C GLU A 285 5.47 -3.96 -7.25
N TYR A 286 4.97 -3.28 -8.29
CA TYR A 286 5.18 -3.71 -9.67
C TYR A 286 6.50 -3.23 -10.26
N HIS A 287 7.22 -2.32 -9.60
CA HIS A 287 8.45 -1.73 -10.13
C HIS A 287 9.51 -2.80 -10.45
N VAL A 288 9.65 -3.79 -9.57
CA VAL A 288 10.62 -4.90 -9.70
C VAL A 288 10.36 -5.81 -10.91
N HIS A 289 9.18 -5.73 -11.51
CA HIS A 289 8.76 -6.50 -12.68
C HIS A 289 8.71 -5.66 -13.96
N THR A 290 9.15 -4.40 -13.90
CA THR A 290 9.21 -3.54 -15.09
C THR A 290 10.28 -4.00 -16.07
N LEU A 291 9.95 -3.97 -17.36
CA LEU A 291 10.96 -4.11 -18.41
C LEU A 291 11.85 -2.87 -18.46
N THR A 292 13.09 -3.06 -18.94
CA THR A 292 14.05 -1.98 -19.13
C THR A 292 13.68 -1.11 -20.33
N ASP A 293 14.19 0.12 -20.34
CA ASP A 293 13.99 1.05 -21.45
C ASP A 293 14.56 0.46 -22.76
N SER A 294 15.72 -0.19 -22.70
CA SER A 294 16.32 -0.90 -23.84
C SER A 294 15.40 -1.99 -24.40
N THR A 295 14.68 -2.72 -23.55
CA THR A 295 13.71 -3.74 -24.01
C THR A 295 12.59 -3.10 -24.82
N TYR A 296 12.00 -2.00 -24.33
CA TYR A 296 10.95 -1.28 -25.07
C TYR A 296 11.47 -0.70 -26.39
N LEU A 297 12.69 -0.14 -26.39
CA LEU A 297 13.29 0.45 -27.59
C LEU A 297 13.67 -0.62 -28.63
N SER A 298 14.17 -1.78 -28.21
CA SER A 298 14.41 -2.91 -29.12
C SER A 298 13.11 -3.38 -29.79
N TRP A 299 12.02 -3.49 -29.02
CA TRP A 299 10.70 -3.80 -29.57
C TRP A 299 10.20 -2.71 -30.53
N MET A 300 10.46 -1.43 -30.27
CA MET A 300 10.16 -0.36 -31.23
C MET A 300 11.04 -0.38 -32.48
N ALA A 301 12.24 -0.94 -32.40
CA ALA A 301 13.21 -1.00 -33.50
C ALA A 301 13.01 -2.17 -34.46
N GLU A 302 12.24 -3.19 -34.10
CA GLU A 302 12.03 -4.37 -34.96
C GLU A 302 11.29 -4.03 -36.27
N ARG A 303 11.42 -4.93 -37.25
CA ARG A 303 10.86 -4.77 -38.60
C ARG A 303 9.50 -5.43 -38.78
N GLN A 304 8.98 -6.10 -37.75
CA GLN A 304 7.68 -6.75 -37.81
C GLN A 304 6.59 -5.70 -38.00
N SER A 305 5.61 -6.03 -38.85
CA SER A 305 4.42 -5.21 -39.05
C SER A 305 3.51 -5.35 -37.84
N HIS A 306 3.04 -4.24 -37.29
CA HIS A 306 1.98 -4.21 -36.29
C HIS A 306 0.72 -3.65 -36.91
N VAL A 307 -0.42 -4.22 -36.54
CA VAL A 307 -1.73 -3.68 -36.91
C VAL A 307 -2.12 -2.65 -35.87
N ALA A 308 -2.40 -1.42 -36.33
CA ALA A 308 -2.90 -0.39 -35.45
C ALA A 308 -4.31 -0.78 -34.94
N PRO A 309 -4.62 -0.56 -33.65
CA PRO A 309 -5.98 -0.74 -33.16
C PRO A 309 -6.92 0.27 -33.83
N ASP A 310 -8.21 -0.06 -33.93
CA ASP A 310 -9.22 0.72 -34.67
C ASP A 310 -9.23 2.21 -34.30
N ASN A 311 -9.02 2.54 -33.03
CA ASN A 311 -9.00 3.91 -32.52
C ASN A 311 -7.72 4.71 -32.86
N ALA A 312 -6.75 4.07 -33.49
CA ALA A 312 -5.50 4.66 -33.95
C ALA A 312 -5.33 4.52 -35.48
N ILE A 313 -6.29 3.95 -36.22
CA ILE A 313 -6.20 3.89 -37.69
C ILE A 313 -6.46 5.29 -38.25
N PRO A 314 -5.56 5.84 -39.09
CA PRO A 314 -5.74 7.17 -39.68
C PRO A 314 -6.86 7.17 -40.71
N LEU A 315 -7.72 8.19 -40.68
CA LEU A 315 -8.86 8.32 -41.61
C LEU A 315 -8.44 8.98 -42.93
N GLY A 316 -7.34 9.75 -42.94
CA GLY A 316 -6.83 10.44 -44.12
C GLY A 316 -7.61 11.70 -44.49
N TYR A 317 -8.40 12.25 -43.57
CA TYR A 317 -9.22 13.44 -43.83
C TYR A 317 -8.50 14.77 -43.53
N MET A 318 -7.38 14.74 -42.80
CA MET A 318 -6.60 15.93 -42.47
C MET A 318 -5.76 16.39 -43.66
N LYS A 319 -5.76 17.70 -43.93
CA LYS A 319 -5.06 18.28 -45.09
C LYS A 319 -3.57 18.41 -44.81
N GLY A 320 -2.73 17.61 -45.48
CA GLY A 320 -1.27 17.80 -45.53
C GLY A 320 -0.65 18.23 -44.20
N LYS A 321 -0.22 19.50 -44.11
CA LYS A 321 0.40 20.10 -42.91
C LYS A 321 -0.44 20.12 -41.64
N ASP A 322 -1.77 20.03 -41.72
CA ASP A 322 -2.64 19.98 -40.54
C ASP A 322 -2.37 18.72 -39.68
N ASN A 323 -1.87 17.65 -40.31
CA ASN A 323 -1.37 16.46 -39.59
C ASN A 323 -0.18 16.81 -38.69
N LEU A 324 0.76 17.61 -39.21
CA LEU A 324 1.92 18.05 -38.44
C LEU A 324 1.51 18.92 -37.26
N HIS A 325 0.57 19.87 -37.47
CA HIS A 325 0.03 20.69 -36.37
C HIS A 325 -0.66 19.84 -35.30
N PHE A 326 -1.41 18.81 -35.68
CA PHE A 326 -2.05 17.91 -34.74
C PHE A 326 -1.03 17.14 -33.90
N PHE A 327 0.00 16.58 -34.53
CA PHE A 327 1.10 15.93 -33.83
C PHE A 327 1.84 16.89 -32.89
N THR A 328 2.26 18.07 -33.37
CA THR A 328 3.05 18.99 -32.55
C THR A 328 2.25 19.53 -31.37
N PHE A 329 0.95 19.80 -31.56
CA PHE A 329 0.06 20.15 -30.46
C PHE A 329 0.05 19.07 -29.38
N GLY A 330 -0.14 17.80 -29.74
CA GLY A 330 -0.13 16.70 -28.77
C GLY A 330 1.23 16.54 -28.09
N ARG A 331 2.31 16.63 -28.87
CA ARG A 331 3.67 16.49 -28.37
C ARG A 331 4.05 17.58 -27.36
N ASP A 332 3.62 18.81 -27.59
CA ASP A 332 3.82 19.93 -26.66
C ASP A 332 3.16 19.65 -25.30
N HIS A 333 1.97 19.04 -25.29
CA HIS A 333 1.30 18.69 -24.04
C HIS A 333 1.95 17.52 -23.32
N ILE A 334 2.56 16.56 -24.04
CA ILE A 334 3.36 15.50 -23.42
C ILE A 334 4.62 16.09 -22.78
N ILE A 335 5.33 16.97 -23.48
CA ILE A 335 6.52 17.65 -22.94
C ILE A 335 6.15 18.49 -21.71
N ASP A 336 5.02 19.20 -21.77
CA ASP A 336 4.50 19.96 -20.63
C ASP A 336 4.19 19.05 -19.43
N PHE A 337 3.50 17.94 -19.66
CA PHE A 337 3.23 16.93 -18.63
C PHE A 337 4.51 16.38 -18.00
N VAL A 338 5.47 15.94 -18.82
CA VAL A 338 6.74 15.37 -18.33
C VAL A 338 7.56 16.41 -17.59
N SER A 339 7.57 17.67 -18.02
CA SER A 339 8.35 18.72 -17.36
C SER A 339 7.76 19.13 -16.00
N LYS A 340 6.43 19.13 -15.86
CA LYS A 340 5.74 19.64 -14.66
C LYS A 340 5.35 18.57 -13.65
N THR A 341 5.24 17.30 -14.06
CA THR A 341 4.74 16.25 -13.17
C THR A 341 5.65 16.03 -11.96
N THR A 342 5.05 16.00 -10.78
CA THR A 342 5.69 15.65 -9.51
C THR A 342 5.52 14.17 -9.16
N LYS A 343 4.77 13.43 -9.98
CA LYS A 343 4.45 12.01 -9.78
C LYS A 343 5.64 11.15 -10.18
N ASP A 344 5.80 10.02 -9.49
CA ASP A 344 6.83 9.04 -9.81
C ASP A 344 6.37 8.13 -10.96
N LEU A 345 6.77 8.44 -12.19
CA LEU A 345 6.31 7.74 -13.39
C LEU A 345 6.75 6.27 -13.46
N ARG A 346 7.67 5.81 -12.59
CA ARG A 346 8.12 4.40 -12.53
C ARG A 346 7.19 3.53 -11.68
N VAL A 347 6.27 4.13 -10.90
CA VAL A 347 5.34 3.40 -10.01
C VAL A 347 3.86 3.60 -10.32
N HIS A 348 3.53 4.42 -11.31
CA HIS A 348 2.18 4.45 -11.89
C HIS A 348 2.14 3.53 -13.11
N PHE A 349 1.07 2.73 -13.22
CA PHE A 349 0.99 1.66 -14.20
C PHE A 349 -0.35 1.66 -14.93
N THR A 350 -0.29 1.24 -16.19
CA THR A 350 -1.47 0.90 -16.98
C THR A 350 -1.50 -0.58 -17.32
N PRO A 351 -2.68 -1.24 -17.21
CA PRO A 351 -2.85 -2.58 -17.72
C PRO A 351 -2.90 -2.53 -19.25
N ARG A 352 -2.17 -3.44 -19.91
CA ARG A 352 -2.22 -3.59 -21.36
C ARG A 352 -1.91 -5.03 -21.71
N GLU A 353 -2.92 -5.81 -22.06
CA GLU A 353 -2.70 -7.20 -22.46
C GLU A 353 -1.86 -7.28 -23.74
N GLY A 354 -0.88 -8.19 -23.75
CA GLY A 354 -0.04 -8.48 -24.90
C GLY A 354 1.39 -7.94 -24.81
N GLU A 355 2.00 -7.74 -25.97
CA GLU A 355 3.42 -7.41 -26.08
C GLU A 355 3.75 -5.94 -25.73
N PRO A 356 4.96 -5.68 -25.20
CA PRO A 356 5.97 -6.65 -24.76
C PRO A 356 5.72 -7.18 -23.34
N ASN A 357 4.69 -6.67 -22.65
CA ASN A 357 4.27 -7.11 -21.32
C ASN A 357 2.83 -6.66 -21.01
N ASN A 358 2.20 -7.38 -20.07
CA ASN A 358 0.79 -7.15 -19.70
C ASN A 358 0.52 -5.87 -18.87
N ARG A 359 1.57 -5.13 -18.52
CA ARG A 359 1.50 -3.97 -17.63
C ARG A 359 2.74 -3.11 -17.81
N ARG A 360 2.56 -1.80 -17.97
CA ARG A 360 3.67 -0.88 -18.22
C ARG A 360 3.63 0.30 -17.27
N SER A 361 4.79 0.72 -16.77
CA SER A 361 4.89 1.97 -16.01
C SER A 361 4.66 3.16 -16.94
N ILE A 362 4.26 4.31 -16.40
CA ILE A 362 4.09 5.53 -17.21
C ILE A 362 5.40 5.99 -17.82
N HIS A 363 6.53 5.79 -17.14
CA HIS A 363 7.84 5.98 -17.76
C HIS A 363 8.02 5.07 -18.98
N GLY A 364 7.77 3.77 -18.84
CA GLY A 364 7.84 2.83 -19.96
C GLY A 364 6.87 3.19 -21.09
N LEU A 365 5.72 3.79 -20.76
CA LEU A 365 4.75 4.29 -21.74
C LEU A 365 5.28 5.41 -22.60
N LEU A 366 5.94 6.36 -21.97
CA LEU A 366 6.56 7.46 -22.66
C LEU A 366 7.81 7.00 -23.44
N THR A 367 8.54 6.02 -22.92
CA THR A 367 9.65 5.37 -23.64
C THR A 367 9.21 4.70 -24.94
N VAL A 368 8.12 3.93 -24.89
CA VAL A 368 7.54 3.36 -26.10
C VAL A 368 7.07 4.45 -27.06
N HIS A 369 6.54 5.57 -26.55
CA HIS A 369 5.94 6.62 -27.38
C HIS A 369 6.94 7.33 -28.30
N TYR A 370 8.08 7.78 -27.78
CA TYR A 370 9.10 8.38 -28.65
C TYR A 370 9.74 7.33 -29.57
N GLY A 371 9.95 6.10 -29.08
CA GLY A 371 10.45 5.00 -29.93
C GLY A 371 9.47 4.64 -31.06
N HIS A 372 8.17 4.79 -30.83
CA HIS A 372 7.12 4.65 -31.83
C HIS A 372 7.23 5.75 -32.91
N THR A 373 7.59 6.97 -32.50
CA THR A 373 7.90 8.06 -33.44
C THR A 373 9.10 7.70 -34.32
N ASP A 374 10.19 7.17 -33.74
CA ASP A 374 11.36 6.72 -34.51
C ASP A 374 11.00 5.63 -35.53
N ARG A 375 10.12 4.69 -35.16
CA ARG A 375 9.61 3.67 -36.07
C ARG A 375 8.92 4.27 -37.28
N HIS A 376 8.07 5.28 -37.07
CA HIS A 376 7.35 5.95 -38.15
C HIS A 376 8.21 6.93 -38.94
N LEU A 377 9.25 7.54 -38.35
CA LEU A 377 10.28 8.26 -39.11
C LEU A 377 10.98 7.34 -40.12
N ARG A 378 11.31 6.10 -39.72
CA ARG A 378 11.82 5.09 -40.66
C ARG A 378 10.79 4.72 -41.74
N GLN A 379 9.50 4.74 -41.43
CA GLN A 379 8.45 4.52 -42.43
C GLN A 379 8.36 5.68 -43.43
N ILE A 380 8.41 6.93 -42.96
CA ILE A 380 8.41 8.13 -43.81
C ILE A 380 9.62 8.10 -44.75
N SER A 381 10.81 7.79 -44.22
CA SER A 381 12.02 7.62 -45.04
C SER A 381 11.83 6.60 -46.16
N ARG A 382 11.24 5.42 -45.87
CA ARG A 382 10.93 4.41 -46.90
C ARG A 382 9.92 4.90 -47.95
N ILE A 383 8.92 5.68 -47.57
CA ILE A 383 7.94 6.26 -48.50
C ILE A 383 8.65 7.24 -49.45
N LYS A 384 9.50 8.11 -48.92
CA LYS A 384 10.28 9.09 -49.70
C LYS A 384 11.29 8.44 -50.65
N SER A 385 11.80 7.25 -50.30
CA SER A 385 12.70 6.48 -51.16
C SER A 385 12.00 5.69 -52.26
N ASN A 386 10.66 5.74 -52.36
CA ASN A 386 9.94 5.07 -53.43
C ASN A 386 10.25 5.73 -54.78
N GLU A 387 10.47 4.93 -55.83
CA GLU A 387 10.83 5.42 -57.17
C GLU A 387 9.78 6.36 -57.78
N ASN A 388 8.50 6.19 -57.40
CA ASN A 388 7.38 7.00 -57.89
C ASN A 388 7.04 8.17 -56.96
N TYR A 389 7.81 8.41 -55.89
CA TYR A 389 7.56 9.52 -54.99
C TYR A 389 7.75 10.88 -55.72
N PRO A 390 6.83 11.84 -55.59
CA PRO A 390 6.95 13.14 -56.26
C PRO A 390 8.21 13.89 -55.80
N LYS A 391 9.03 14.34 -56.77
CA LYS A 391 10.31 15.02 -56.53
C LYS A 391 10.17 16.52 -56.30
#